data_AF-A0A8K0KCY9-F1
#
_entry.id   AF-A0A8K0KCY9-F1
#
_cell.length_a   1.000
_cell.length_b   1.000
_cell.length_c   1.000
_cell.angle_alpha   90.00
_cell.angle_beta   90.00
_cell.angle_gamma   90.00
#
_symmetry.space_group_name_H-M   'P 1'
#
loop_
_entity.id
_entity.type
_entity.pdbx_description
1 polymer ?
#
loop_
_entity_poly.entity_id
_entity_poly.type
_entity_poly.pdbx_seq_one_letter_code
_entity_poly.pdbx_strand_id
1 'polypeptide(L)'
;MQEGTSKEERFTDEDLADHSPFPTLQHALEAIDPHVGFNVEIKWTMQLKDGTYELYHPFDLNLYVDLILETVLKYAGQRKIVFSCFNPDICS
;
A
#
# COMPACT_ATOMS: atom_id res chain seq x y z
N MET A 1 -35.66 -38.41 -4.34
CA MET A 1 -35.41 -37.10 -4.97
C MET A 1 -34.83 -36.22 -3.88
N GLN A 2 -33.54 -35.88 -4.00
CA GLN A 2 -32.81 -35.12 -2.99
C GLN A 2 -32.58 -33.73 -3.63
N GLU A 3 -33.39 -32.75 -3.26
CA GLU A 3 -33.21 -31.36 -3.72
C GLU A 3 -32.08 -30.71 -2.93
N GLY A 4 -31.19 -30.05 -3.68
CA GLY A 4 -29.87 -29.65 -3.25
C GLY A 4 -29.86 -28.55 -2.20
N THR A 5 -29.07 -28.77 -1.16
CA THR A 5 -28.55 -27.70 -0.31
C THR A 5 -27.61 -26.84 -1.17
N SER A 6 -28.07 -25.64 -1.52
CA SER A 6 -27.22 -24.55 -1.99
C SER A 6 -26.11 -24.33 -0.96
N LYS A 7 -24.88 -24.69 -1.32
CA LYS A 7 -23.70 -24.33 -0.53
C LYS A 7 -23.60 -22.81 -0.55
N GLU A 8 -23.81 -22.17 0.59
CA GLU A 8 -23.34 -20.80 0.81
C GLU A 8 -21.81 -20.83 0.66
N GLU A 9 -21.31 -20.34 -0.47
CA GLU A 9 -19.88 -20.08 -0.63
C GLU A 9 -19.53 -18.97 0.35
N ARG A 10 -18.91 -19.35 1.47
CA ARG A 10 -18.35 -18.40 2.43
C ARG A 10 -17.12 -17.78 1.79
N PHE A 11 -17.27 -16.58 1.25
CA PHE A 11 -16.16 -15.71 0.91
C PHE A 11 -15.32 -15.49 2.17
N THR A 12 -14.02 -15.74 2.06
CA THR A 12 -13.06 -15.50 3.12
C THR A 12 -12.61 -14.03 3.10
N ASP A 13 -12.06 -13.53 4.20
CA ASP A 13 -11.45 -12.19 4.22
C ASP A 13 -10.30 -12.06 3.21
N GLU A 14 -9.65 -13.17 2.85
CA GLU A 14 -8.63 -13.22 1.79
C GLU A 14 -9.25 -12.99 0.40
N ASP A 15 -10.41 -13.61 0.11
CA ASP A 15 -11.15 -13.37 -1.14
C ASP A 15 -11.62 -11.91 -1.27
N LEU A 16 -11.98 -11.27 -0.15
CA LEU A 16 -12.38 -9.87 -0.13
C LEU A 16 -11.18 -8.92 -0.32
N ALA A 17 -10.00 -9.28 0.20
CA ALA A 17 -8.78 -8.50 0.04
C ALA A 17 -8.28 -8.48 -1.41
N ASP A 18 -8.33 -9.63 -2.10
CA ASP A 18 -7.97 -9.74 -3.52
C ASP A 18 -8.93 -8.95 -4.44
N HIS A 19 -10.15 -8.69 -3.99
CA HIS A 19 -11.14 -7.87 -4.68
C HIS A 19 -11.23 -6.43 -4.18
N SER A 20 -10.35 -6.01 -3.26
CA SER A 20 -10.27 -4.61 -2.84
C SER A 20 -9.85 -3.73 -4.02
N PRO A 21 -10.53 -2.59 -4.26
CA PRO A 21 -10.13 -1.66 -5.32
C PRO A 21 -8.74 -1.04 -5.06
N PHE A 22 -8.24 -1.14 -3.83
CA PHE A 22 -6.93 -0.61 -3.42
C PHE A 22 -6.10 -1.72 -2.78
N PRO A 23 -5.10 -2.28 -3.50
CA PRO A 23 -4.20 -3.26 -2.93
C PRO A 23 -3.25 -2.61 -1.92
N THR A 24 -2.80 -3.40 -0.95
CA THR A 24 -1.73 -2.97 -0.04
C THR A 24 -0.38 -2.95 -0.78
N LEU A 25 0.60 -2.20 -0.27
CA LEU A 25 1.96 -2.21 -0.82
C LEU A 25 2.58 -3.61 -0.80
N GLN A 26 2.35 -4.37 0.29
CA GLN A 26 2.77 -5.76 0.39
C GLN A 26 2.17 -6.60 -0.75
N HIS A 27 0.85 -6.59 -0.92
CA HIS A 27 0.18 -7.38 -1.94
C HIS A 27 0.71 -7.05 -3.34
N ALA A 28 0.91 -5.76 -3.64
CA ALA A 28 1.49 -5.35 -4.91
C ALA A 28 2.91 -5.93 -5.10
N LEU A 29 3.77 -5.88 -4.08
CA LEU A 29 5.13 -6.42 -4.15
C LEU A 29 5.15 -7.96 -4.34
N GLU A 30 4.21 -8.68 -3.74
CA GLU A 30 4.14 -10.15 -3.81
C GLU A 30 3.48 -10.63 -5.12
N ALA A 31 2.46 -9.92 -5.61
CA ALA A 31 1.67 -10.34 -6.78
C ALA A 31 2.35 -10.06 -8.13
N ILE A 32 3.19 -9.03 -8.21
CA ILE A 32 3.87 -8.63 -9.45
C ILE A 32 5.16 -9.45 -9.64
N ASP A 33 5.54 -9.70 -10.89
CA ASP A 33 6.78 -10.41 -11.26
C ASP A 33 8.02 -9.79 -10.55
N PRO A 34 8.89 -10.59 -9.89
CA PRO A 34 10.09 -10.12 -9.19
C PRO A 34 11.08 -9.31 -10.05
N HIS A 35 11.10 -9.51 -11.37
CA HIS A 35 11.98 -8.81 -12.29
C HIS A 35 11.49 -7.42 -12.68
N VAL A 36 10.22 -7.09 -12.44
CA VAL A 36 9.65 -5.76 -12.67
C VAL A 36 10.04 -4.85 -11.52
N GLY A 37 10.72 -3.74 -11.80
CA GLY A 37 11.07 -2.72 -10.80
C GLY A 37 9.85 -1.91 -10.34
N PHE A 38 9.90 -1.38 -9.11
CA PHE A 38 8.84 -0.54 -8.56
C PHE A 38 9.33 0.88 -8.30
N ASN A 39 8.48 1.85 -8.61
CA ASN A 39 8.59 3.22 -8.10
C ASN A 39 7.55 3.39 -6.99
N VAL A 40 8.01 3.57 -5.75
CA VAL A 40 7.16 3.82 -4.58
C VAL A 40 7.15 5.33 -4.34
N GLU A 41 6.07 5.98 -4.79
CA GLU A 41 5.82 7.39 -4.48
C GLU A 41 5.20 7.51 -3.07
N ILE A 42 5.95 8.10 -2.15
CA ILE A 42 5.48 8.39 -0.79
C ILE A 42 4.68 9.68 -0.83
N LYS A 43 3.38 9.59 -0.53
CA LYS A 43 2.51 10.77 -0.40
C LYS A 43 2.49 11.24 1.04
N TRP A 44 2.71 12.52 1.23
CA TRP A 44 2.58 13.19 2.53
C TRP A 44 1.66 14.39 2.40
N THR A 45 1.02 14.77 3.51
CA THR A 45 0.14 15.94 3.54
C THR A 45 0.86 17.18 3.03
N MET A 46 0.30 17.82 2.01
CA MET A 46 0.80 19.09 1.49
C MET A 46 -0.05 20.25 1.99
N GLN A 47 0.56 21.42 2.11
CA GLN A 47 -0.17 22.65 2.38
C GLN A 47 -0.91 23.10 1.12
N LEU A 48 -2.20 23.36 1.24
CA LEU A 48 -3.07 23.91 0.21
C LEU A 48 -2.85 25.43 0.07
N LYS A 49 -3.33 25.99 -1.05
CA LYS A 49 -3.16 27.42 -1.37
C LYS A 49 -3.76 28.37 -0.34
N ASP A 50 -4.76 27.90 0.41
CA ASP A 50 -5.44 28.65 1.46
C ASP A 50 -4.74 28.54 2.84
N GLY A 51 -3.60 27.83 2.90
CA GLY A 51 -2.82 27.63 4.12
C GLY A 51 -3.25 26.43 4.96
N THR A 52 -4.33 25.74 4.59
CA THR A 52 -4.76 24.48 5.22
C THR A 52 -3.92 23.30 4.72
N TYR A 53 -4.08 22.11 5.29
CA TYR A 53 -3.37 20.90 4.88
C TYR A 53 -4.35 19.85 4.36
N GLU A 54 -3.91 19.01 3.43
CA GLU A 54 -4.72 17.89 2.89
C GLU A 54 -5.22 16.95 3.99
N LEU A 55 -4.40 16.73 5.02
CA LEU A 55 -4.76 16.01 6.24
C LEU A 55 -4.80 16.95 7.44
N TYR A 56 -5.94 16.98 8.12
CA TYR A 56 -6.05 17.49 9.48
C TYR A 56 -5.48 16.44 10.44
N HIS A 57 -4.40 16.80 11.15
CA HIS A 57 -3.63 15.94 12.07
C HIS A 57 -2.71 14.92 11.37
N PRO A 58 -1.57 15.36 10.79
CA PRO A 58 -0.57 14.43 10.30
C PRO A 58 -0.09 13.49 11.41
N PHE A 59 0.03 12.21 11.07
CA PHE A 59 0.63 11.19 11.92
C PHE A 59 2.12 11.50 12.14
N ASP A 60 2.81 10.74 12.98
CA ASP A 60 4.26 10.87 13.09
C ASP A 60 4.92 10.52 11.74
N LEU A 61 5.69 11.47 11.19
CA LEU A 61 6.30 11.35 9.87
C LEU A 61 7.29 10.18 9.82
N ASN A 62 8.08 9.98 10.88
CA ASN A 62 9.06 8.91 10.94
C ASN A 62 8.35 7.57 10.97
N LEU A 63 7.33 7.41 11.82
CA LEU A 63 6.54 6.18 11.88
C LEU A 63 5.91 5.83 10.51
N TYR A 64 5.39 6.83 9.80
CA TYR A 64 4.80 6.62 8.49
C TYR A 64 5.82 6.11 7.47
N VAL A 65 7.00 6.75 7.40
CA VAL A 65 8.07 6.35 6.49
C VAL A 65 8.66 5.00 6.88
N ASP A 66 8.86 4.75 8.19
CA ASP A 66 9.40 3.49 8.71
C ASP A 66 8.53 2.30 8.31
N LEU A 67 7.19 2.41 8.40
CA LEU A 67 6.28 1.35 7.99
C LEU A 67 6.36 1.05 6.49
N ILE A 68 6.52 2.07 5.65
CA ILE A 68 6.69 1.90 4.20
C ILE A 68 8.02 1.19 3.92
N LEU A 69 9.11 1.66 4.53
CA LEU A 69 10.44 1.08 4.35
C LEU A 69 10.49 -0.37 4.85
N GLU A 70 9.93 -0.66 6.03
CA GLU A 70 9.84 -2.01 6.58
C GLU A 70 9.11 -2.95 5.60
N THR A 71 7.96 -2.51 5.09
CA THR A 71 7.17 -3.29 4.12
C THR A 71 8.00 -3.57 2.85
N VAL A 72 8.63 -2.55 2.27
CA VAL A 72 9.46 -2.77 1.07
C VAL A 72 10.63 -3.69 1.37
N LEU A 73 11.38 -3.47 2.46
CA LEU A 73 12.56 -4.28 2.79
C LEU A 73 12.20 -5.75 3.06
N LYS A 74 11.02 -6.00 3.63
CA LYS A 74 10.55 -7.35 3.93
C LYS A 74 10.01 -8.10 2.70
N TYR A 75 9.30 -7.41 1.80
CA TYR A 75 8.53 -8.06 0.74
C TYR A 75 9.06 -7.83 -0.69
N ALA A 76 9.97 -6.87 -0.92
CA ALA A 76 10.49 -6.60 -2.27
C ALA A 76 11.55 -7.60 -2.77
N GLY A 77 12.16 -8.39 -1.88
CA GLY A 77 13.22 -9.32 -2.24
C GLY A 77 14.41 -8.64 -2.91
N GLN A 78 14.81 -9.10 -4.09
CA GLN A 78 15.91 -8.50 -4.88
C GLN A 78 15.44 -7.50 -5.94
N ARG A 79 14.16 -7.13 -5.91
CA ARG A 79 13.57 -6.20 -6.88
C ARG A 79 14.25 -4.82 -6.80
N LYS A 80 14.39 -4.17 -7.95
CA LYS A 80 14.83 -2.77 -8.00
C LYS A 80 13.72 -1.85 -7.54
N ILE A 81 13.97 -1.11 -6.47
CA ILE A 81 13.02 -0.13 -5.91
C ILE A 81 13.60 1.28 -6.05
N VAL A 82 12.75 2.21 -6.48
CA VAL A 82 13.01 3.65 -6.42
C VAL A 82 11.98 4.26 -5.49
N PHE A 83 12.42 5.05 -4.53
CA PHE A 83 11.54 5.88 -3.71
C PHE A 83 11.46 7.29 -4.31
N SER A 84 10.26 7.85 -4.37
CA SER A 84 10.04 9.23 -4.79
C SER A 84 9.11 9.94 -3.81
N CYS A 85 9.32 11.24 -3.60
CA CYS A 85 8.43 12.07 -2.77
C CYS A 85 8.52 13.54 -3.20
N PHE A 86 7.42 14.29 -3.02
CA PHE A 86 7.40 15.76 -3.19
C PHE A 86 7.83 16.52 -1.93
N ASN A 87 7.80 15.87 -0.76
CA ASN A 87 8.24 16.47 0.49
C ASN A 87 9.78 16.32 0.62
N PRO A 88 10.55 17.42 0.63
CA PRO A 88 12.01 17.35 0.71
C PRO A 88 12.52 16.69 2.01
N ASP A 89 11.78 16.80 3.11
CA ASP A 89 12.16 16.20 4.40
C ASP A 89 12.08 14.66 4.35
N ILE A 90 11.21 14.10 3.50
CA ILE A 90 11.13 12.64 3.28
C ILE A 90 12.25 12.16 2.35
N CYS A 91 12.75 13.02 1.47
CA CYS A 91 13.78 12.69 0.48
C CYS A 91 15.23 12.87 0.98
N SER A 92 15.43 13.34 2.21
CA SER A 92 16.74 13.64 2.80
C SER A 92 17.27 12.47 3.62
#